data_AF-A0A1B8TJ02-F1
#
_entry.id   AF-A0A1B8TJ02-F1
#
_cell.length_a   1.000
_cell.length_b   1.000
_cell.length_c   1.000
_cell.angle_alpha   90.00
_cell.angle_beta   90.00
_cell.angle_gamma   90.00
#
_symmetry.space_group_name_H-M   'P 1'
#
loop_
_entity.id
_entity.type
_entity.pdbx_description
1 polymer ?
#
loop_
_entity_poly.entity_id
_entity_poly.type
_entity_poly.pdbx_seq_one_letter_code
_entity_poly.pdbx_strand_id
1 'polypeptide(L)'
;MSVRMPGAVLALLFCIPLGFADAAIAAPMHGQFLPPDDAGLRQGEPEQQQLLQVTEYSVVLGNQRQSNQQPIPITTPSLLRLKGKPLNKGAQISQVVISFDAEGKSLKKPAYDEKTRVLSLYYPQAAYPQLLDLLRNGTVYVQFLTYGNGHIWADLHTGAVRAR
;
A
#
# COMPACT_ATOMS: atom_id res chain seq x y z
N MET A 1 47.58 64.39 26.22
CA MET A 1 47.18 63.75 24.95
C MET A 1 46.49 62.45 25.31
N SER A 2 45.16 62.40 25.18
CA SER A 2 44.43 61.73 24.08
C SER A 2 44.45 60.19 24.24
N VAL A 3 43.37 59.40 24.30
CA VAL A 3 41.94 59.54 23.97
C VAL A 3 41.15 58.49 24.78
N ARG A 4 39.91 58.82 25.18
CA ARG A 4 38.87 57.89 25.65
C ARG A 4 38.13 57.28 24.45
N MET A 5 37.78 55.98 24.47
CA MET A 5 36.38 55.49 24.40
C MET A 5 36.28 53.96 24.18
N PRO A 6 35.16 53.34 24.63
CA PRO A 6 34.96 51.90 24.73
C PRO A 6 34.28 51.30 23.48
N GLY A 7 34.64 50.07 23.13
CA GLY A 7 34.10 49.35 21.96
C GLY A 7 33.25 48.16 22.36
N ALA A 8 31.95 48.28 22.06
CA ALA A 8 30.85 47.33 22.18
C ALA A 8 31.19 45.82 22.08
N VAL A 9 30.74 45.05 23.08
CA VAL A 9 30.57 43.60 22.95
C VAL A 9 29.26 43.37 22.19
N LEU A 10 29.39 42.98 20.93
CA LEU A 10 28.32 42.64 20.01
C LEU A 10 27.65 41.32 20.47
N ALA A 11 26.45 41.43 21.05
CA ALA A 11 25.60 40.30 21.37
C ALA A 11 25.02 39.70 20.08
N LEU A 12 25.62 38.62 19.59
CA LEU A 12 25.14 37.86 18.44
C LEU A 12 24.01 36.92 18.90
N LEU A 13 22.79 37.46 18.97
CA LEU A 13 21.56 36.68 19.09
C LEU A 13 21.39 35.85 17.80
N PHE A 14 21.75 34.58 17.86
CA PHE A 14 21.41 33.60 16.83
C PHE A 14 19.88 33.45 16.78
N CYS A 15 19.26 34.09 15.78
CA CYS A 15 17.93 33.73 15.31
C CYS A 15 17.99 32.31 14.75
N ILE A 16 17.71 31.32 15.60
CA ILE A 16 17.37 29.97 15.14
C ILE A 16 15.99 30.10 14.48
N PRO A 17 15.86 29.83 13.16
CA PRO A 17 14.53 29.70 12.59
C PRO A 17 13.88 28.51 13.30
N LEU A 18 12.74 28.75 13.94
CA LEU A 18 11.79 27.71 14.32
C LEU A 18 11.30 27.08 13.01
N GLY A 19 12.14 26.21 12.43
CA GLY A 19 11.72 25.28 11.41
C GLY A 19 10.63 24.45 12.03
N PHE A 20 9.44 24.54 11.44
CA PHE A 20 8.27 23.74 11.74
C PHE A 20 8.71 22.32 12.09
N ALA A 21 8.66 22.00 13.38
CA ALA A 21 8.64 20.63 13.83
C ALA A 21 7.31 20.08 13.34
N ASP A 22 7.30 19.63 12.09
CA ASP A 22 6.26 18.75 11.60
C ASP A 22 6.32 17.57 12.56
N ALA A 23 5.26 17.43 13.36
CA ALA A 23 5.14 16.32 14.30
C ALA A 23 5.47 15.07 13.50
N ALA A 24 6.46 14.29 13.94
CA ALA A 24 6.88 13.10 13.22
C ALA A 24 5.70 12.12 13.21
N ILE A 25 4.86 12.25 12.17
CA ILE A 25 3.80 11.33 11.79
C ILE A 25 4.54 10.00 11.62
N ALA A 26 4.19 9.03 12.45
CA ALA A 26 4.83 7.74 12.50
C ALA A 26 4.63 7.07 11.14
N ALA A 27 5.68 7.05 10.33
CA ALA A 27 5.59 6.56 8.96
C ALA A 27 4.94 5.16 8.93
N PRO A 28 4.00 4.90 8.00
CA PRO A 28 3.37 3.60 7.89
C PRO A 28 4.42 2.50 7.75
N MET A 29 4.20 1.36 8.40
CA MET A 29 5.11 0.22 8.24
C MET A 29 5.15 -0.17 6.75
N HIS A 30 6.34 -0.40 6.18
CA HIS A 30 6.52 -0.59 4.72
C HIS A 30 6.18 0.66 3.86
N GLY A 31 6.15 1.85 4.45
CA GLY A 31 5.88 3.11 3.77
C GLY A 31 6.87 3.48 2.66
N GLN A 32 8.09 2.91 2.67
CA GLN A 32 9.08 3.11 1.60
C GLN A 32 8.67 2.55 0.23
N PHE A 33 7.65 1.69 0.18
CA PHE A 33 7.10 1.13 -1.06
C PHE A 33 5.93 1.96 -1.62
N LEU A 34 5.50 2.99 -0.90
CA LEU A 34 4.48 3.89 -1.40
C LEU A 34 5.07 4.76 -2.52
N PRO A 35 4.30 5.03 -3.60
CA PRO A 35 4.72 5.97 -4.63
C PRO A 35 4.83 7.39 -4.03
N PRO A 36 5.48 8.34 -4.73
CA PRO A 36 5.44 9.76 -4.36
C PRO A 36 4.01 10.30 -4.18
N ASP A 37 3.80 11.23 -3.23
CA ASP A 37 2.49 11.89 -3.03
C ASP A 37 2.40 13.24 -3.75
N ASP A 38 2.60 13.26 -5.07
CA ASP A 38 2.71 14.52 -5.80
C ASP A 38 1.45 15.40 -5.68
N ALA A 39 0.29 14.78 -5.46
CA ALA A 39 -1.00 15.44 -5.28
C ALA A 39 -1.38 15.66 -3.81
N GLY A 40 -0.55 15.28 -2.84
CA GLY A 40 -0.83 15.44 -1.41
C GLY A 40 -2.11 14.70 -0.97
N LEU A 41 -2.39 13.52 -1.51
CA LEU A 41 -3.59 12.75 -1.22
C LEU A 41 -3.50 11.98 0.10
N ARG A 42 -2.29 11.74 0.64
CA ARG A 42 -2.07 11.05 1.91
C ARG A 42 -2.03 12.07 3.03
N GLN A 43 -3.21 12.55 3.39
CA GLN A 43 -3.38 13.55 4.45
C GLN A 43 -3.44 12.87 5.82
N GLY A 44 -2.47 13.17 6.69
CA GLY A 44 -2.39 12.63 8.04
C GLY A 44 -1.95 11.16 8.13
N GLU A 45 -2.14 10.57 9.31
CA GLU A 45 -1.88 9.15 9.57
C GLU A 45 -2.92 8.25 8.87
N PRO A 46 -2.55 7.06 8.37
CA PRO A 46 -3.53 6.08 7.92
C PRO A 46 -4.49 5.69 9.06
N GLU A 47 -5.79 5.70 8.78
CA GLU A 47 -6.82 5.22 9.72
C GLU A 47 -6.79 3.71 9.87
N GLN A 48 -6.49 3.00 8.78
CA GLN A 48 -6.34 1.55 8.78
C GLN A 48 -5.06 1.17 8.05
N GLN A 49 -4.32 0.24 8.64
CA GLN A 49 -3.20 -0.44 7.99
C GLN A 49 -3.37 -1.96 8.14
N GLN A 50 -3.32 -2.68 7.02
CA GLN A 50 -3.15 -4.12 6.99
C GLN A 50 -1.87 -4.44 6.22
N LEU A 51 -0.95 -5.17 6.85
CA LEU A 51 0.26 -5.68 6.22
C LEU A 51 0.37 -7.18 6.46
N LEU A 52 0.42 -7.94 5.38
CA LEU A 52 0.50 -9.40 5.38
C LEU A 52 1.78 -9.83 4.67
N GLN A 53 2.63 -10.62 5.33
CA GLN A 53 3.69 -11.36 4.65
C GLN A 53 3.11 -12.65 4.09
N VAL A 54 3.14 -12.82 2.77
CA VAL A 54 2.61 -14.00 2.08
C VAL A 54 3.44 -15.23 2.43
N THR A 55 2.77 -16.30 2.85
CA THR A 55 3.39 -17.61 3.13
C THR A 55 2.84 -18.71 2.24
N GLU A 56 1.62 -18.54 1.72
CA GLU A 56 0.98 -19.48 0.81
C GLU A 56 0.19 -18.72 -0.26
N TYR A 57 0.12 -19.30 -1.46
CA TYR A 57 -0.79 -18.85 -2.50
C TYR A 57 -1.44 -20.02 -3.22
N SER A 58 -2.64 -19.79 -3.74
CA SER A 58 -3.33 -20.72 -4.65
C SER A 58 -3.96 -19.95 -5.79
N VAL A 59 -4.01 -20.59 -6.95
CA VAL A 59 -4.57 -20.03 -8.17
C VAL A 59 -5.81 -20.83 -8.55
N VAL A 60 -6.88 -20.12 -8.90
CA VAL A 60 -8.08 -20.71 -9.50
C VAL A 60 -8.28 -20.09 -10.88
N LEU A 61 -8.20 -20.93 -11.91
CA LEU A 61 -8.55 -20.57 -13.29
C LEU A 61 -9.85 -21.29 -13.60
N GLY A 62 -10.97 -20.55 -13.57
CA GLY A 62 -12.28 -21.08 -13.85
C GLY A 62 -12.67 -20.89 -15.31
N ASN A 63 -13.39 -21.86 -15.86
CA ASN A 63 -14.14 -21.71 -17.09
C ASN A 63 -15.61 -22.00 -16.75
N GLN A 64 -16.42 -20.95 -16.69
CA GLN A 64 -17.82 -21.07 -16.30
C GLN A 64 -18.73 -20.68 -17.46
N ARG A 65 -19.56 -21.63 -17.89
CA ARG A 65 -20.77 -21.33 -18.64
C ARG A 65 -21.82 -20.91 -17.63
N GLN A 66 -22.19 -19.62 -17.58
CA GLN A 66 -23.44 -19.25 -16.91
C GLN A 66 -24.59 -20.03 -17.57
N SER A 67 -25.65 -20.33 -16.80
CA SER A 67 -26.77 -21.25 -17.10
C SER A 67 -27.40 -21.12 -18.51
N ASN A 68 -28.57 -21.71 -18.77
CA ASN A 68 -29.30 -21.53 -20.03
C ASN A 68 -29.81 -20.08 -20.27
N GLN A 69 -29.22 -19.07 -19.62
CA GLN A 69 -29.52 -17.66 -19.80
C GLN A 69 -28.80 -17.13 -21.05
N GLN A 70 -29.60 -16.53 -21.93
CA GLN A 70 -29.13 -15.87 -23.14
C GLN A 70 -29.18 -14.35 -22.94
N PRO A 71 -28.14 -13.59 -23.31
CA PRO A 71 -26.86 -14.02 -23.90
C PRO A 71 -25.94 -14.70 -22.87
N ILE A 72 -25.23 -15.74 -23.28
CA ILE A 72 -24.26 -16.45 -22.40
C ILE A 72 -23.01 -15.58 -22.27
N PRO A 73 -22.74 -14.95 -21.12
CA PRO A 73 -21.47 -14.27 -20.91
C PRO A 73 -20.40 -15.36 -20.75
N ILE A 74 -19.39 -15.35 -21.62
CA ILE A 74 -18.20 -16.19 -21.42
C ILE A 74 -17.37 -15.49 -20.35
N THR A 75 -17.48 -15.94 -19.09
CA THR A 75 -16.61 -15.46 -18.02
C THR A 75 -15.59 -16.53 -17.69
N THR A 76 -14.31 -16.17 -17.78
CA THR A 76 -13.18 -17.01 -17.35
C THR A 76 -12.62 -16.40 -16.06
N PRO A 77 -13.26 -16.61 -14.89
CA PRO A 77 -12.80 -15.99 -13.65
C PRO A 77 -11.39 -16.52 -13.32
N SER A 78 -10.45 -15.60 -13.15
CA SER A 78 -9.13 -15.90 -12.62
C SER A 78 -9.03 -15.30 -11.22
N LEU A 79 -8.71 -16.14 -10.24
CA LEU A 79 -8.52 -15.74 -8.84
C LEU A 79 -7.16 -16.18 -8.35
N LEU A 80 -6.51 -15.29 -7.60
CA LEU A 80 -5.30 -15.61 -6.83
C LEU A 80 -5.62 -15.38 -5.35
N ARG A 81 -5.48 -16.42 -4.54
CA ARG A 81 -5.70 -16.36 -3.10
C ARG A 81 -4.37 -16.42 -2.40
N LEU A 82 -4.14 -15.48 -1.49
CA LEU A 82 -2.93 -15.41 -0.68
C LEU A 82 -3.31 -15.58 0.78
N LYS A 83 -2.52 -16.32 1.54
CA LYS A 83 -2.52 -16.22 3.00
C LYS A 83 -1.11 -16.04 3.51
N GLY A 84 -1.02 -15.67 4.77
CA GLY A 84 0.22 -15.16 5.31
C GLY A 84 0.16 -14.85 6.80
N LYS A 85 1.23 -14.23 7.26
CA LYS A 85 1.36 -13.73 8.62
C LYS A 85 1.12 -12.21 8.65
N PRO A 86 0.12 -11.72 9.39
CA PRO A 86 -0.04 -10.29 9.65
C PRO A 86 1.17 -9.74 10.41
N LEU A 87 1.65 -8.57 10.04
CA LEU A 87 2.88 -8.01 10.59
C LEU A 87 2.66 -6.78 11.47
N ASN A 88 1.74 -5.87 11.13
CA ASN A 88 1.53 -4.65 11.91
C ASN A 88 0.53 -4.87 13.06
N LYS A 89 0.65 -4.04 14.10
CA LYS A 89 -0.25 -4.07 15.25
C LYS A 89 -1.68 -3.76 14.80
N GLY A 90 -2.63 -4.61 15.20
CA GLY A 90 -4.04 -4.47 14.82
C GLY A 90 -4.42 -5.06 13.46
N ALA A 91 -3.45 -5.56 12.68
CA ALA A 91 -3.79 -6.30 11.46
C ALA A 91 -4.47 -7.63 11.79
N GLN A 92 -5.63 -7.83 11.19
CA GLN A 92 -6.45 -9.04 11.36
C GLN A 92 -6.67 -9.77 10.04
N ILE A 93 -6.11 -9.27 8.95
CA ILE A 93 -6.19 -9.91 7.64
C ILE A 93 -5.79 -11.38 7.70
N SER A 94 -6.69 -12.25 7.23
CA SER A 94 -6.50 -13.71 7.22
C SER A 94 -6.27 -14.24 5.81
N GLN A 95 -6.80 -13.55 4.81
CA GLN A 95 -6.73 -13.94 3.40
C GLN A 95 -6.79 -12.70 2.52
N VAL A 96 -6.04 -12.74 1.42
CA VAL A 96 -6.17 -11.79 0.31
C VAL A 96 -6.78 -12.56 -0.87
N VAL A 97 -7.78 -11.99 -1.51
CA VAL A 97 -8.35 -12.50 -2.76
C VAL A 97 -8.13 -11.46 -3.84
N ILE A 98 -7.32 -11.81 -4.82
CA ILE A 98 -7.09 -11.02 -6.02
C ILE A 98 -7.99 -11.57 -7.11
N SER A 99 -8.87 -10.72 -7.64
CA SER A 99 -9.68 -11.01 -8.81
C SER A 99 -9.09 -10.32 -10.03
N PHE A 100 -8.95 -11.08 -11.12
CA PHE A 100 -8.52 -10.53 -12.41
C PHE A 100 -9.74 -10.32 -13.28
N ASP A 101 -10.03 -9.05 -13.55
CA ASP A 101 -11.14 -8.66 -14.40
C ASP A 101 -10.63 -8.31 -15.81
N ALA A 102 -11.48 -8.54 -16.81
CA ALA A 102 -11.23 -8.04 -18.16
C ALA A 102 -11.23 -6.50 -18.13
N GLU A 103 -10.43 -5.87 -19.00
CA GLU A 103 -10.28 -4.42 -19.03
C GLU A 103 -11.63 -3.71 -19.12
N GLY A 104 -12.01 -3.05 -18.04
CA GLY A 104 -13.17 -2.18 -17.94
C GLY A 104 -12.73 -0.74 -17.72
N LYS A 105 -13.65 0.22 -17.92
CA LYS A 105 -13.35 1.65 -17.77
C LYS A 105 -12.96 2.06 -16.34
N SER A 106 -13.16 1.19 -15.35
CA SER A 106 -12.78 1.45 -13.95
C SER A 106 -12.45 0.15 -13.22
N LEU A 107 -11.32 0.14 -12.52
CA LEU A 107 -10.96 -0.94 -11.60
C LEU A 107 -11.77 -0.76 -10.31
N LYS A 108 -12.32 -1.86 -9.78
CA LYS A 108 -13.00 -1.86 -8.48
C LYS A 108 -12.00 -1.45 -7.39
N LYS A 109 -12.48 -0.68 -6.39
CA LYS A 109 -11.65 -0.27 -5.27
C LYS A 109 -11.23 -1.49 -4.41
N PRO A 110 -9.99 -1.53 -3.91
CA PRO A 110 -9.58 -2.46 -2.86
C PRO A 110 -10.51 -2.34 -1.64
N ALA A 111 -10.80 -3.45 -0.98
CA ALA A 111 -11.70 -3.46 0.17
C ALA A 111 -11.32 -4.54 1.19
N TYR A 112 -11.16 -4.15 2.45
CA TYR A 112 -10.99 -5.05 3.57
C TYR A 112 -12.32 -5.24 4.29
N ASP A 113 -12.75 -6.49 4.46
CA ASP A 113 -13.94 -6.84 5.26
C ASP A 113 -13.48 -7.33 6.64
N GLU A 114 -13.81 -6.57 7.67
CA GLU A 114 -13.43 -6.87 9.06
C GLU A 114 -14.11 -8.13 9.61
N LYS A 115 -15.31 -8.47 9.12
CA LYS A 115 -16.07 -9.64 9.61
C LYS A 115 -15.44 -10.93 9.11
N THR A 116 -15.14 -10.98 7.81
CA THR A 116 -14.53 -12.16 7.18
C THR A 116 -13.01 -12.13 7.23
N ARG A 117 -12.41 -10.99 7.58
CA ARG A 117 -10.96 -10.74 7.58
C ARG A 117 -10.33 -10.98 6.21
N VAL A 118 -11.07 -10.67 5.15
CA VAL A 118 -10.65 -10.84 3.75
C VAL A 118 -10.36 -9.48 3.14
N LEU A 119 -9.17 -9.34 2.56
CA LEU A 119 -8.83 -8.22 1.68
C LEU A 119 -9.09 -8.61 0.23
N SER A 120 -9.94 -7.86 -0.45
CA SER A 120 -10.22 -8.04 -1.87
C SER A 120 -9.45 -7.01 -2.70
N LEU A 121 -8.66 -7.49 -3.66
CA LEU A 121 -7.90 -6.69 -4.61
C LEU A 121 -8.35 -7.00 -6.03
N TYR A 122 -8.20 -6.03 -6.92
CA TYR A 122 -8.64 -6.13 -8.31
C TYR A 122 -7.53 -5.64 -9.23
N TYR A 123 -7.12 -6.50 -10.16
CA TYR A 123 -6.09 -6.20 -11.13
C TYR A 123 -6.59 -6.50 -12.55
N PRO A 124 -6.06 -5.81 -13.57
CA PRO A 124 -6.31 -6.22 -14.96
C PRO A 124 -5.70 -7.60 -15.22
N GLN A 125 -6.32 -8.37 -16.13
CA GLN A 125 -5.81 -9.70 -16.52
C GLN A 125 -4.33 -9.69 -16.94
N ALA A 126 -3.86 -8.58 -17.55
CA ALA A 126 -2.49 -8.40 -17.97
C ALA A 126 -1.45 -8.38 -16.84
N ALA A 127 -1.87 -8.16 -15.57
CA ALA A 127 -1.01 -8.16 -14.39
C ALA A 127 -0.77 -9.56 -13.78
N TYR A 128 -1.52 -10.57 -14.24
CA TYR A 128 -1.45 -11.91 -13.69
C TYR A 128 -0.05 -12.55 -13.78
N PRO A 129 0.66 -12.51 -14.94
CA PRO A 129 1.99 -13.09 -15.03
C PRO A 129 3.01 -12.43 -14.09
N GLN A 130 2.96 -11.10 -13.93
CA GLN A 130 3.88 -10.32 -13.10
C GLN A 130 3.65 -10.63 -11.62
N LEU A 131 2.39 -10.74 -11.19
CA LEU A 131 2.06 -11.13 -9.82
C LEU A 131 2.52 -12.55 -9.49
N LEU A 132 2.36 -13.49 -10.42
CA LEU A 132 2.89 -14.84 -10.24
C LEU A 132 4.42 -14.88 -10.19
N ASP A 133 5.10 -14.09 -11.02
CA ASP A 133 6.55 -14.02 -11.01
C ASP A 133 7.07 -13.48 -9.67
N LEU A 134 6.43 -12.42 -9.16
CA LEU A 134 6.73 -11.80 -7.87
C LEU A 134 6.60 -12.83 -6.72
N LEU A 135 5.54 -13.65 -6.75
CA LEU A 135 5.31 -14.73 -5.77
C LEU A 135 6.31 -15.89 -5.85
N ARG A 136 6.87 -16.16 -7.03
CA ARG A 136 7.81 -17.27 -7.24
C ARG A 136 9.24 -16.90 -6.88
N ASN A 137 9.58 -15.62 -6.97
CA ASN A 137 10.97 -15.17 -6.93
C ASN A 137 11.37 -14.44 -5.63
N GLY A 138 10.48 -14.34 -4.65
CA GLY A 138 10.85 -13.71 -3.38
C GLY A 138 9.78 -13.71 -2.31
N THR A 139 10.15 -13.15 -1.15
CA THR A 139 9.19 -12.85 -0.09
C THR A 139 8.32 -11.69 -0.51
N VAL A 140 7.01 -11.93 -0.53
CA VAL A 140 5.99 -10.95 -0.95
C VAL A 140 5.23 -10.46 0.27
N TYR A 141 4.93 -9.17 0.25
CA TYR A 141 4.07 -8.51 1.20
C TYR A 141 2.87 -7.93 0.48
N VAL A 142 1.73 -7.94 1.16
CA VAL A 142 0.51 -7.25 0.73
C VAL A 142 0.25 -6.12 1.71
N GLN A 143 0.18 -4.90 1.21
CA GLN A 143 -0.13 -3.72 2.00
C GLN A 143 -1.50 -3.17 1.61
N PHE A 144 -2.26 -2.72 2.61
CA PHE A 144 -3.50 -1.98 2.45
C PHE A 144 -3.55 -0.85 3.47
N LEU A 145 -3.76 0.37 3.00
CA LEU A 145 -3.88 1.58 3.80
C LEU A 145 -5.16 2.33 3.43
N THR A 146 -5.84 2.88 4.43
CA THR A 146 -6.92 3.86 4.23
C THR A 146 -6.60 5.14 4.98
N TYR A 147 -6.99 6.27 4.41
CA TYR A 147 -6.84 7.60 5.00
C TYR A 147 -8.21 8.23 5.23
N GLY A 148 -8.31 9.17 6.18
CA GLY A 148 -9.60 9.78 6.54
C GLY A 148 -10.28 10.60 5.46
N ASN A 149 -9.53 10.99 4.41
CA ASN A 149 -10.10 11.61 3.21
C ASN A 149 -10.66 10.59 2.19
N GLY A 150 -10.67 9.29 2.53
CA GLY A 150 -11.12 8.21 1.66
C GLY A 150 -10.08 7.73 0.65
N HIS A 151 -8.84 8.24 0.67
CA HIS A 151 -7.76 7.69 -0.14
C HIS A 151 -7.44 6.26 0.32
N ILE A 152 -7.26 5.35 -0.64
CA ILE A 152 -6.95 3.95 -0.40
C ILE A 152 -5.71 3.60 -1.20
N TRP A 153 -4.73 3.01 -0.54
CA TRP A 153 -3.58 2.39 -1.18
C TRP A 153 -3.60 0.89 -0.94
N ALA A 154 -3.37 0.10 -1.99
CA ALA A 154 -3.19 -1.33 -1.86
C ALA A 154 -2.19 -1.84 -2.89
N ASP A 155 -1.26 -2.68 -2.45
CA ASP A 155 -0.22 -3.19 -3.33
C ASP A 155 0.19 -4.64 -2.99
N LEU A 156 1.03 -5.16 -3.87
CA LEU A 156 1.93 -6.27 -3.57
C LEU A 156 3.35 -5.81 -3.90
N HIS A 157 4.28 -6.13 -3.02
CA HIS A 157 5.69 -5.78 -3.22
C HIS A 157 6.61 -6.85 -2.64
N THR A 158 7.81 -6.94 -3.19
CA THR A 158 8.89 -7.71 -2.57
C THR A 158 9.54 -6.90 -1.46
N GLY A 159 10.15 -7.58 -0.49
CA GLY A 159 11.17 -6.93 0.33
C GLY A 159 12.37 -6.44 -0.50
N ALA A 160 13.32 -5.78 0.15
CA ALA A 160 14.58 -5.43 -0.51
C ALA A 160 15.34 -6.71 -0.91
N VAL A 161 15.50 -6.93 -2.21
CA VAL A 161 16.28 -8.05 -2.76
C VAL A 161 17.64 -7.53 -3.20
N ARG A 162 18.72 -8.18 -2.77
CA ARG A 162 20.05 -7.87 -3.29
C ARG A 162 20.17 -8.42 -4.70
N ALA A 163 20.51 -7.56 -5.66
CA ALA A 163 20.90 -8.00 -6.99
C ALA A 163 22.12 -8.93 -6.87
N ARG A 164 22.09 -10.04 -7.60
CA ARG A 164 23.19 -11.01 -7.68
C ARG A 164 24.14 -10.64 -8.81
#